data_AF-A0A146FK70-F1
#
_entry.id   AF-A0A146FK70-F1
#
_cell.length_a   1.000
_cell.length_b   1.000
_cell.length_c   1.000
_cell.angle_alpha   90.00
_cell.angle_beta   90.00
_cell.angle_gamma   90.00
#
_symmetry.space_group_name_H-M   'P 1'
#
loop_
_entity.id
_entity.type
_entity.pdbx_description
1 polymer ?
#
loop_
_entity_poly.entity_id
_entity_poly.type
_entity_poly.pdbx_seq_one_letter_code
_entity_poly.pdbx_strand_id
1 'polypeptide(L)'
;MASALWNYLGLRETPTTPTNEAVRALPASWYTSQEMFELERRAIFSRKWLLTTHKLRLPNTGDWLQYEVSGFNFVLVRDKEGNINAFHNVCRHRAFPLVTEEKGSARIFACKYHGWSYGLNGKLAKAPGYQDLDGFDKSKNSLLPIHVHLDANGFIWVNLDAGEQPEISWDDDFKGIDLQSRFADVKWEDYTFDHTWEQEGDYNWKILADNYNECYHCATTHPDIPALADLATYSVDTKDGGIIHDAHSKPDQIAAGLRIASTYYFPNASMTVS
;
A
#
# COMPACT_ATOMS: atom_id res chain seq x y z
N MET A 1 30.29 1.33 21.40
CA MET A 1 30.19 1.82 20.01
C MET A 1 29.27 0.98 19.13
N ALA A 2 29.33 -0.37 19.17
CA ALA A 2 28.42 -1.22 18.37
C ALA A 2 26.93 -1.03 18.69
N SER A 3 26.57 -0.87 19.98
CA SER A 3 25.16 -0.72 20.40
C SER A 3 24.45 0.53 19.86
N ALA A 4 25.16 1.63 19.61
CA ALA A 4 24.57 2.85 19.07
C ALA A 4 24.27 2.71 17.57
N LEU A 5 25.14 2.02 16.83
CA LEU A 5 24.89 1.68 15.42
C LEU A 5 23.71 0.73 15.27
N TRP A 6 23.52 -0.22 16.18
CA TRP A 6 22.45 -1.21 16.08
C TRP A 6 21.08 -0.59 16.40
N ASN A 7 21.03 0.36 17.35
CA ASN A 7 19.85 1.19 17.59
C ASN A 7 19.57 2.14 16.42
N TYR A 8 20.62 2.71 15.81
CA TYR A 8 20.49 3.57 14.64
C TYR A 8 19.97 2.82 13.40
N LEU A 9 20.30 1.53 13.28
CA LEU A 9 19.87 0.65 12.19
C LEU A 9 18.54 -0.08 12.46
N GLY A 10 17.91 0.12 13.62
CA GLY A 10 16.61 -0.50 13.95
C GLY A 10 16.64 -2.03 14.13
N LEU A 11 17.82 -2.65 14.27
CA LEU A 11 18.01 -4.11 14.27
C LEU A 11 17.81 -4.79 15.63
N ARG A 12 17.18 -4.10 16.59
CA ARG A 12 16.95 -4.64 17.93
C ARG A 12 15.46 -4.66 18.24
N GLU A 13 14.85 -5.84 18.12
CA GLU A 13 13.58 -6.12 18.79
C GLU A 13 13.84 -6.09 20.30
N THR A 14 13.47 -4.98 20.92
CA THR A 14 13.38 -4.91 22.37
C THR A 14 11.90 -4.93 22.68
N PRO A 15 11.36 -5.93 23.40
CA PRO A 15 10.00 -5.84 23.91
C PRO A 15 9.96 -4.62 24.84
N THR A 16 9.39 -3.52 24.35
CA THR A 16 9.24 -2.31 25.16
C THR A 16 8.05 -2.52 26.06
N THR A 17 8.30 -2.95 27.30
CA THR A 17 7.37 -2.66 28.39
C THR A 17 7.17 -1.14 28.36
N PRO A 18 5.92 -0.63 28.29
CA PRO A 18 5.68 0.81 28.28
C PRO A 18 6.31 1.41 29.53
N THR A 19 7.38 2.18 29.34
CA THR A 19 8.02 2.94 30.41
C THR A 19 7.34 4.30 30.48
N ASN A 20 7.18 4.83 31.69
CA ASN A 20 6.65 6.19 31.87
C ASN A 20 7.74 7.23 31.63
N GLU A 21 8.49 7.07 30.52
CA GLU A 21 9.61 7.92 30.13
C GLU A 21 9.29 8.62 28.80
N ALA A 22 9.71 9.88 28.69
CA ALA A 22 9.51 10.64 27.47
C ALA A 22 10.37 10.07 26.33
N VAL A 23 9.71 9.69 25.23
CA VAL A 23 10.37 9.31 23.99
C VAL A 23 10.52 10.54 23.09
N ARG A 24 11.68 10.70 22.46
CA ARG A 24 11.91 11.78 21.49
C ARG A 24 11.49 11.32 20.10
N ALA A 25 11.00 12.27 19.30
CA ALA A 25 10.81 12.08 17.86
C ALA A 25 12.13 11.74 17.15
N LEU A 26 12.02 11.28 15.90
CA LEU A 26 13.18 10.98 15.08
C LEU A 26 14.06 12.23 14.88
N PRO A 27 15.37 12.06 14.61
CA PRO A 27 16.23 13.18 14.28
C PRO A 27 15.67 14.00 13.11
N ALA A 28 15.73 15.33 13.18
CA ALA A 28 15.20 16.22 12.14
C ALA A 28 15.72 15.86 10.73
N SER A 29 17.00 15.47 10.62
CA SER A 29 17.62 15.05 9.37
C SER A 29 16.93 13.85 8.71
N TRP A 30 16.23 12.99 9.47
CA TRP A 30 15.51 11.85 8.90
C TRP A 30 14.24 12.28 8.16
N TYR A 31 13.70 13.46 8.47
CA TYR A 31 12.57 14.03 7.77
C TYR A 31 13.00 14.86 6.54
N THR A 32 14.23 15.39 6.52
CA THR A 32 14.65 16.38 5.51
C THR A 32 15.78 15.94 4.59
N SER A 33 16.53 14.88 4.90
CA SER A 33 17.66 14.40 4.08
C SER A 33 17.19 13.60 2.88
N GLN A 34 17.70 13.94 1.70
CA GLN A 34 17.48 13.17 0.48
C GLN A 34 18.08 11.76 0.58
N GLU A 35 19.26 11.63 1.18
CA GLU A 35 19.94 10.34 1.35
C GLU A 35 19.14 9.41 2.25
N MET A 36 18.50 9.96 3.29
CA MET A 36 17.58 9.18 4.13
C MET A 36 16.36 8.73 3.33
N PHE A 37 15.74 9.63 2.55
CA PHE A 37 14.61 9.25 1.71
C PHE A 37 14.98 8.15 0.70
N GLU A 38 16.13 8.24 0.05
CA GLU A 38 16.60 7.20 -0.88
C GLU A 38 16.88 5.85 -0.18
N LEU A 39 17.32 5.88 1.08
CA LEU A 39 17.46 4.68 1.90
C LEU A 39 16.07 4.09 2.21
N GLU A 40 15.15 4.89 2.74
CA GLU A 40 13.78 4.48 3.07
C GLU A 40 13.04 3.94 1.84
N ARG A 41 13.19 4.58 0.69
CA ARG A 41 12.64 4.12 -0.59
C ARG A 41 13.05 2.69 -0.93
N ARG A 42 14.32 2.32 -0.71
CA ARG A 42 14.85 0.96 -0.99
C ARG A 42 14.65 -0.04 0.15
N ALA A 43 14.61 0.44 1.39
CA ALA A 43 14.54 -0.43 2.56
C ALA A 43 13.09 -0.71 3.00
N ILE A 44 12.18 0.23 2.74
CA ILE A 44 10.78 0.17 3.16
C ILE A 44 9.88 0.02 1.94
N PHE A 45 9.81 1.05 1.09
CA PHE A 45 8.80 1.08 0.02
C PHE A 45 8.99 0.00 -1.05
N SER A 46 10.22 -0.46 -1.27
CA SER A 46 10.47 -1.57 -2.20
C SER A 46 10.41 -2.97 -1.57
N ARG A 47 10.14 -3.09 -0.26
CA ARG A 47 10.24 -4.37 0.48
C ARG A 47 9.01 -4.70 1.32
N LYS A 48 8.25 -3.69 1.74
CA LYS A 48 7.03 -3.84 2.55
C LYS A 48 5.80 -4.00 1.66
N TRP A 49 4.77 -4.61 2.24
CA TRP A 49 3.46 -4.67 1.61
C TRP A 49 2.75 -3.32 1.72
N LEU A 50 2.30 -2.79 0.59
CA LEU A 50 1.66 -1.47 0.49
C LEU A 50 0.19 -1.67 0.15
N LEU A 51 -0.72 -1.28 1.06
CA LEU A 51 -2.15 -1.18 0.74
C LEU A 51 -2.30 -0.12 -0.34
N THR A 52 -2.69 -0.55 -1.55
CA THR A 52 -2.67 0.31 -2.73
C THR A 52 -4.05 0.77 -3.15
N THR A 53 -5.03 -0.15 -3.13
CA THR A 53 -6.38 0.12 -3.63
C THR A 53 -7.35 -0.96 -3.18
N HIS A 54 -8.59 -0.92 -3.66
CA HIS A 54 -9.61 -1.93 -3.44
C HIS A 54 -10.06 -2.57 -4.75
N LYS A 55 -10.45 -3.85 -4.73
CA LYS A 55 -10.92 -4.62 -5.91
C LYS A 55 -12.11 -3.98 -6.62
N LEU A 56 -12.91 -3.19 -5.90
CA LEU A 56 -14.06 -2.45 -6.47
C LEU A 56 -13.64 -1.40 -7.52
N ARG A 57 -12.37 -0.97 -7.53
CA ARG A 57 -11.85 -0.07 -8.57
C ARG A 57 -11.41 -0.79 -9.85
N LEU A 58 -11.42 -2.13 -9.85
CA LEU A 58 -11.11 -2.98 -10.99
C LEU A 58 -12.25 -4.00 -11.19
N PRO A 59 -13.49 -3.57 -11.48
CA PRO A 59 -14.63 -4.48 -11.52
C PRO A 59 -14.61 -5.44 -12.72
N ASN A 60 -14.08 -5.03 -13.87
CA ASN A 60 -14.14 -5.81 -15.11
C ASN A 60 -12.76 -6.29 -15.55
N THR A 61 -12.74 -7.40 -16.30
CA THR A 61 -11.53 -7.87 -17.00
C THR A 61 -10.99 -6.77 -17.91
N GLY A 62 -9.69 -6.55 -17.84
CA GLY A 62 -8.99 -5.54 -18.61
C GLY A 62 -8.96 -4.17 -17.94
N ASP A 63 -9.76 -3.93 -16.89
CA ASP A 63 -9.64 -2.71 -16.10
C ASP A 63 -8.26 -2.66 -15.47
N TRP A 64 -7.64 -1.49 -15.50
CA TRP A 64 -6.31 -1.27 -14.96
C TRP A 64 -6.20 0.11 -14.31
N LEU A 65 -5.29 0.21 -13.33
CA LEU A 65 -4.94 1.42 -12.60
C LEU A 65 -3.41 1.58 -12.59
N GLN A 66 -2.92 2.77 -12.88
CA GLN A 66 -1.51 3.13 -12.74
C GLN A 66 -1.29 3.78 -11.37
N TYR A 67 -0.17 3.46 -10.73
CA TYR A 67 0.28 4.08 -9.49
C TYR A 67 1.76 4.43 -9.58
N GLU A 68 2.16 5.48 -8.87
CA GLU A 68 3.54 5.76 -8.56
C GLU A 68 3.70 5.90 -7.05
N VAL A 69 4.53 5.06 -6.43
CA VAL A 69 4.83 5.14 -5.00
C VAL A 69 6.33 5.27 -4.83
N SER A 70 6.77 6.36 -4.21
CA SER A 70 8.20 6.62 -3.96
C SER A 70 9.06 6.45 -5.23
N GLY A 71 8.57 6.94 -6.37
CA GLY A 71 9.23 6.85 -7.68
C GLY A 71 9.22 5.47 -8.34
N PHE A 72 8.46 4.50 -7.81
CA PHE A 72 8.20 3.22 -8.47
C PHE A 72 6.86 3.30 -9.20
N ASN A 73 6.90 3.35 -10.53
CA ASN A 73 5.71 3.41 -11.37
C ASN A 73 5.28 1.99 -11.80
N PHE A 74 4.01 1.65 -11.54
CA PHE A 74 3.45 0.33 -11.80
C PHE A 74 1.98 0.39 -12.24
N VAL A 75 1.52 -0.70 -12.82
CA VAL A 75 0.13 -0.90 -13.26
C VAL A 75 -0.46 -2.13 -12.59
N LEU A 76 -1.64 -1.96 -11.99
CA LEU A 76 -2.53 -3.04 -11.56
C LEU A 76 -3.54 -3.34 -12.66
N VAL A 77 -3.85 -4.60 -12.90
CA VAL A 77 -4.80 -5.02 -13.93
C VAL A 77 -5.57 -6.27 -13.53
N ARG A 78 -6.87 -6.31 -13.85
CA ARG A 78 -7.64 -7.56 -13.79
C ARG A 78 -7.49 -8.35 -15.09
N ASP A 79 -6.98 -9.56 -15.02
CA ASP A 79 -6.83 -10.43 -16.19
C ASP A 79 -8.15 -11.12 -16.62
N LYS A 80 -8.06 -12.01 -17.61
CA LYS A 80 -9.21 -12.74 -18.16
C LYS A 80 -9.67 -13.87 -17.27
N GLU A 81 -8.77 -14.36 -16.43
CA GLU A 81 -8.99 -15.39 -15.43
C GLU A 81 -9.59 -14.80 -14.13
N GLY A 82 -9.63 -13.47 -14.03
CA GLY A 82 -10.19 -12.71 -12.91
C GLY A 82 -9.17 -12.34 -11.84
N ASN A 83 -7.89 -12.69 -12.01
CA ASN A 83 -6.83 -12.36 -11.07
C ASN A 83 -6.43 -10.89 -11.20
N ILE A 84 -5.99 -10.29 -10.09
CA ILE A 84 -5.32 -9.00 -10.09
C ILE A 84 -3.83 -9.24 -10.22
N ASN A 85 -3.22 -8.65 -11.25
CA ASN A 85 -1.78 -8.71 -11.49
C ASN A 85 -1.19 -7.29 -11.39
N ALA A 86 0.07 -7.20 -10.99
CA ALA A 86 0.82 -5.96 -10.94
C ALA A 86 2.11 -6.09 -11.76
N PHE A 87 2.48 -5.04 -12.49
CA PHE A 87 3.72 -4.98 -13.24
C PHE A 87 4.33 -3.59 -13.17
N HIS A 88 5.66 -3.50 -13.19
CA HIS A 88 6.31 -2.22 -13.47
C HIS A 88 5.81 -1.69 -14.82
N ASN A 89 5.46 -0.39 -14.88
CA ASN A 89 4.91 0.25 -16.08
C ASN A 89 6.03 0.58 -17.09
N VAL A 90 6.78 -0.44 -17.50
CA VAL A 90 8.00 -0.30 -18.29
C VAL A 90 8.07 -1.42 -19.33
N CYS A 91 8.01 -1.06 -20.61
CA CYS A 91 8.20 -2.02 -21.69
C CYS A 91 9.62 -2.61 -21.65
N ARG A 92 9.72 -3.94 -21.74
CA ARG A 92 10.98 -4.70 -21.72
C ARG A 92 11.89 -4.48 -22.91
N HIS A 93 11.41 -3.83 -23.98
CA HIS A 93 12.24 -3.52 -25.15
C HIS A 93 13.18 -2.33 -24.87
N ARG A 94 12.62 -1.12 -24.72
CA ARG A 94 13.39 0.13 -24.51
C ARG A 94 12.68 1.09 -23.56
N ALA A 95 12.11 0.53 -22.49
CA ALA A 95 11.59 1.25 -21.32
C ALA A 95 10.48 2.29 -21.55
N PHE A 96 9.79 2.27 -22.69
CA PHE A 96 8.61 3.11 -22.88
C PHE A 96 7.45 2.63 -21.98
N PRO A 97 6.68 3.53 -21.35
CA PRO A 97 5.57 3.14 -20.47
C PRO A 97 4.49 2.37 -21.23
N LEU A 98 3.89 1.37 -20.58
CA LEU A 98 2.81 0.57 -21.17
C LEU A 98 1.52 1.37 -21.24
N VAL A 99 1.24 2.13 -20.19
CA VAL A 99 0.09 3.04 -20.05
C VAL A 99 0.56 4.42 -19.61
N THR A 100 -0.12 5.46 -20.07
CA THR A 100 0.18 6.85 -19.76
C THR A 100 -0.92 7.54 -18.96
N GLU A 101 -2.14 7.02 -19.00
CA GLU A 101 -3.26 7.53 -18.19
C GLU A 101 -3.23 6.88 -16.79
N GLU A 102 -3.90 7.50 -15.83
CA GLU A 102 -4.03 6.99 -14.46
C GLU A 102 -4.87 5.71 -14.37
N LYS A 103 -5.83 5.55 -15.27
CA LYS A 103 -6.73 4.38 -15.32
C LYS A 103 -7.24 4.13 -16.72
N GLY A 104 -7.73 2.93 -16.95
CA GLY A 104 -8.42 2.60 -18.19
C GLY A 104 -8.81 1.14 -18.27
N SER A 105 -9.09 0.70 -19.49
CA SER A 105 -9.36 -0.71 -19.79
C SER A 105 -8.56 -1.12 -21.02
N ALA A 106 -8.04 -2.35 -21.02
CA ALA A 106 -7.23 -2.88 -22.10
C ALA A 106 -7.48 -4.38 -22.31
N ARG A 107 -7.45 -4.82 -23.58
CA ARG A 107 -7.43 -6.25 -23.92
C ARG A 107 -6.01 -6.81 -23.99
N ILE A 108 -5.03 -5.93 -24.17
CA ILE A 108 -3.59 -6.19 -24.32
C ILE A 108 -2.84 -4.89 -24.03
N PHE A 109 -1.68 -4.97 -23.39
CA PHE A 109 -0.80 -3.81 -23.24
C PHE A 109 0.10 -3.70 -24.46
N ALA A 110 -0.19 -2.75 -25.35
CA ALA A 110 0.60 -2.49 -26.55
C ALA A 110 1.51 -1.27 -26.33
N CYS A 111 2.82 -1.49 -26.33
CA CYS A 111 3.81 -0.43 -26.22
C CYS A 111 3.76 0.47 -27.46
N LYS A 112 3.45 1.76 -27.24
CA LYS A 112 3.32 2.76 -28.31
C LYS A 112 4.66 3.10 -28.99
N TYR A 113 5.80 2.63 -28.48
CA TYR A 113 7.11 2.92 -29.08
C TYR A 113 7.42 2.03 -30.29
N HIS A 114 7.35 0.70 -30.12
CA HIS A 114 7.76 -0.27 -31.16
C HIS A 114 6.77 -1.42 -31.36
N GLY A 115 5.58 -1.35 -30.76
CA GLY A 115 4.53 -2.35 -30.96
C GLY A 115 4.76 -3.70 -30.28
N TRP A 116 5.70 -3.80 -29.33
CA TRP A 116 5.73 -4.94 -28.42
C TRP A 116 4.43 -4.97 -27.62
N SER A 117 3.81 -6.14 -27.51
CA SER A 117 2.53 -6.27 -26.82
C SER A 117 2.56 -7.41 -25.79
N TYR A 118 1.90 -7.19 -24.66
CA TYR A 118 1.87 -8.09 -23.51
C TYR A 118 0.43 -8.43 -23.16
N GLY A 119 0.18 -9.69 -22.82
CA GLY A 119 -1.10 -10.08 -22.22
C GLY A 119 -1.32 -9.38 -20.87
N LEU A 120 -2.55 -9.46 -20.36
CA LEU A 120 -2.90 -8.90 -19.04
C LEU A 120 -2.23 -9.67 -17.88
N ASN A 121 -1.70 -10.87 -18.16
CA ASN A 121 -0.83 -11.64 -17.26
C ASN A 121 0.67 -11.31 -17.44
N GLY A 122 1.00 -10.24 -18.15
CA GLY A 122 2.37 -9.75 -18.35
C GLY A 122 3.22 -10.53 -19.36
N LYS A 123 2.75 -11.68 -19.86
CA LYS A 123 3.51 -12.47 -20.85
C LYS A 123 3.62 -11.72 -22.17
N LEU A 124 4.81 -11.72 -22.77
CA LEU A 124 5.03 -11.13 -24.09
C LEU A 124 4.19 -11.87 -25.14
N ALA A 125 3.24 -11.17 -25.74
CA ALA A 125 2.34 -11.69 -26.77
C ALA A 125 2.93 -11.50 -28.18
N LYS A 126 3.54 -10.35 -28.47
CA LYS A 126 4.14 -10.06 -29.78
C LYS A 126 5.37 -9.15 -29.64
N ALA A 127 6.40 -9.44 -30.43
CA ALA A 127 7.56 -8.57 -30.62
C ALA A 127 7.82 -8.42 -32.12
N PRO A 128 7.26 -7.40 -32.80
CA PRO A 128 7.40 -7.23 -34.24
C PRO A 128 8.86 -7.30 -34.71
N GLY A 129 9.15 -8.15 -35.69
CA GLY A 129 10.48 -8.36 -36.25
C GLY A 129 11.36 -9.38 -35.51
N TYR A 130 10.93 -9.87 -34.33
CA TYR A 130 11.74 -10.80 -33.53
C TYR A 130 11.37 -12.28 -33.71
N GLN A 131 10.20 -12.58 -34.26
CA GLN A 131 9.70 -13.96 -34.43
C GLN A 131 10.60 -14.85 -35.30
N ASP A 132 11.37 -14.27 -36.22
CA ASP A 132 12.23 -15.00 -37.14
C ASP A 132 13.72 -14.96 -36.72
N LEU A 133 14.02 -14.40 -35.54
CA LEU A 133 15.39 -14.32 -35.02
C LEU A 133 15.76 -15.59 -34.26
N ASP A 134 16.86 -16.23 -34.66
CA ASP A 134 17.41 -17.37 -33.94
C ASP A 134 17.74 -17.01 -32.48
N GLY A 135 17.25 -17.84 -31.55
CA GLY A 135 17.50 -17.70 -30.12
C GLY A 135 16.62 -16.67 -29.38
N PHE A 136 15.68 -16.02 -30.05
CA PHE A 136 14.74 -15.13 -29.36
C PHE A 136 13.70 -15.94 -28.56
N ASP A 137 13.73 -15.78 -27.25
CA ASP A 137 12.79 -16.41 -26.32
C ASP A 137 11.86 -15.36 -25.70
N LYS A 138 10.57 -15.45 -26.06
CA LYS A 138 9.53 -14.55 -25.54
C LYS A 138 9.35 -14.67 -24.03
N SER A 139 9.59 -15.85 -23.44
CA SER A 139 9.37 -16.08 -22.02
C SER A 139 10.32 -15.23 -21.15
N LYS A 140 11.54 -14.97 -21.64
CA LYS A 140 12.56 -14.12 -21.00
C LYS A 140 12.25 -12.62 -21.06
N ASN A 141 11.20 -12.25 -21.77
CA ASN A 141 10.84 -10.86 -22.08
C ASN A 141 9.44 -10.48 -21.60
N SER A 142 8.87 -11.22 -20.64
CA SER A 142 7.63 -10.84 -19.95
C SER A 142 7.80 -9.56 -19.13
N LEU A 143 6.72 -8.84 -18.83
CA LEU A 143 6.76 -7.69 -17.92
C LEU A 143 7.39 -8.07 -16.58
N LEU A 144 8.03 -7.10 -15.92
CA LEU A 144 8.59 -7.30 -14.58
C LEU A 144 7.41 -7.36 -13.59
N PRO A 145 7.14 -8.51 -12.95
CA PRO A 145 6.01 -8.66 -12.05
C PRO A 145 6.27 -7.92 -10.74
N ILE A 146 5.17 -7.52 -10.10
CA ILE A 146 5.13 -7.03 -8.73
C ILE A 146 4.23 -7.98 -7.95
N HIS A 147 4.61 -8.31 -6.72
CA HIS A 147 3.82 -9.22 -5.90
C HIS A 147 2.48 -8.57 -5.55
N VAL A 148 1.41 -9.36 -5.58
CA VAL A 148 0.05 -8.91 -5.27
C VAL A 148 -0.56 -9.82 -4.21
N HIS A 149 -1.23 -9.23 -3.24
CA HIS A 149 -2.08 -9.93 -2.29
C HIS A 149 -3.47 -9.27 -2.29
N LEU A 150 -4.51 -10.08 -2.39
CA LEU A 150 -5.90 -9.64 -2.24
C LEU A 150 -6.39 -10.17 -0.89
N ASP A 151 -6.64 -9.27 0.05
CA ASP A 151 -7.04 -9.67 1.41
C ASP A 151 -8.53 -10.08 1.48
N ALA A 152 -8.95 -10.59 2.66
CA ALA A 152 -10.32 -11.04 2.89
C ALA A 152 -11.37 -9.92 2.72
N ASN A 153 -10.96 -8.67 2.91
CA ASN A 153 -11.85 -7.49 2.84
C ASN A 153 -11.93 -6.93 1.42
N GLY A 154 -11.05 -7.35 0.50
CA GLY A 154 -11.02 -6.95 -0.89
C GLY A 154 -10.00 -5.85 -1.22
N PHE A 155 -9.12 -5.49 -0.28
CA PHE A 155 -8.01 -4.58 -0.55
C PHE A 155 -6.89 -5.29 -1.30
N ILE A 156 -6.28 -4.55 -2.21
CA ILE A 156 -5.18 -4.98 -3.05
C ILE A 156 -3.90 -4.38 -2.47
N TRP A 157 -3.00 -5.28 -2.10
CA TRP A 157 -1.69 -5.00 -1.56
C TRP A 157 -0.63 -5.32 -2.61
N VAL A 158 0.40 -4.50 -2.68
CA VAL A 158 1.55 -4.75 -3.56
C VAL A 158 2.86 -4.83 -2.77
N ASN A 159 3.78 -5.66 -3.22
CA ASN A 159 5.15 -5.67 -2.73
C ASN A 159 6.12 -5.65 -3.92
N LEU A 160 7.01 -4.65 -3.91
CA LEU A 160 7.93 -4.31 -5.00
C LEU A 160 9.27 -5.06 -4.91
N ASP A 161 9.38 -6.05 -4.02
CA ASP A 161 10.54 -6.92 -3.97
C ASP A 161 10.77 -7.56 -5.35
N ALA A 162 12.02 -7.58 -5.79
CA ALA A 162 12.42 -8.16 -7.08
C ALA A 162 12.72 -9.67 -6.99
N GLY A 163 12.63 -10.26 -5.81
CA GLY A 163 12.74 -11.69 -5.59
C GLY A 163 11.63 -12.48 -6.28
N GLU A 164 11.83 -13.79 -6.44
CA GLU A 164 10.75 -14.67 -6.92
C GLU A 164 9.57 -14.71 -5.94
N GLN A 165 9.87 -14.55 -4.65
CA GLN A 165 8.93 -14.34 -3.57
C GLN A 165 9.38 -13.10 -2.78
N PRO A 166 8.46 -12.37 -2.15
CA PRO A 166 8.83 -11.24 -1.31
C PRO A 166 9.61 -11.74 -0.08
N GLU A 167 10.59 -10.95 0.38
CA GLU A 167 11.39 -11.28 1.56
C GLU A 167 10.53 -11.50 2.82
N ILE A 168 9.43 -10.76 2.93
CA ILE A 168 8.42 -10.89 3.98
C ILE A 168 7.09 -11.24 3.31
N SER A 169 6.48 -12.36 3.71
CA SER A 169 5.14 -12.72 3.22
C SER A 169 4.09 -11.74 3.76
N TRP A 170 2.94 -11.62 3.08
CA TRP A 170 1.88 -10.72 3.56
C TRP A 170 1.37 -11.14 4.95
N ASP A 171 1.25 -12.46 5.18
CA ASP A 171 0.82 -13.03 6.44
C ASP A 171 1.81 -12.74 7.59
N ASP A 172 3.11 -12.66 7.30
CA ASP A 172 4.13 -12.30 8.30
C ASP A 172 4.15 -10.80 8.60
N ASP A 173 3.82 -9.94 7.63
CA ASP A 173 3.82 -8.48 7.82
C ASP A 173 2.55 -8.00 8.56
N PHE A 174 1.39 -8.62 8.29
CA PHE A 174 0.09 -8.13 8.77
C PHE A 174 -0.75 -9.15 9.54
N LYS A 175 -0.44 -10.44 9.50
CA LYS A 175 -1.02 -11.51 10.34
C LYS A 175 -2.48 -11.34 10.76
N GLY A 176 -3.40 -11.52 9.80
CA GLY A 176 -4.84 -11.49 10.06
C GLY A 176 -5.37 -10.11 10.44
N ILE A 177 -4.69 -9.02 10.06
CA ILE A 177 -5.18 -7.65 10.21
C ILE A 177 -6.47 -7.41 9.41
N ASP A 178 -6.74 -8.21 8.37
CA ASP A 178 -7.96 -8.18 7.60
C ASP A 178 -9.11 -8.94 8.29
N LEU A 179 -8.80 -9.83 9.23
CA LEU A 179 -9.76 -10.65 9.97
C LEU A 179 -10.08 -10.12 11.38
N GLN A 180 -9.91 -8.82 11.60
CA GLN A 180 -10.22 -8.20 12.90
C GLN A 180 -11.70 -8.39 13.24
N SER A 181 -12.01 -8.79 14.49
CA SER A 181 -13.38 -9.04 14.95
C SER A 181 -14.31 -7.82 14.78
N ARG A 182 -13.76 -6.60 14.83
CA ARG A 182 -14.50 -5.36 14.60
C ARG A 182 -14.97 -5.16 13.15
N PHE A 183 -14.55 -6.00 12.21
CA PHE A 183 -15.09 -6.04 10.85
C PHE A 183 -16.22 -7.06 10.68
N ALA A 184 -16.62 -7.79 11.72
CA ALA A 184 -17.59 -8.88 11.60
C ALA A 184 -18.97 -8.45 11.07
N ASP A 185 -19.38 -7.21 11.32
CA ASP A 185 -20.65 -6.65 10.84
C ASP A 185 -20.52 -5.93 9.48
N VAL A 186 -19.31 -5.84 8.94
CA VAL A 186 -19.04 -5.17 7.66
C VAL A 186 -19.31 -6.14 6.52
N LYS A 187 -20.28 -5.78 5.67
CA LYS A 187 -20.61 -6.53 4.45
C LYS A 187 -19.90 -5.90 3.26
N TRP A 188 -18.66 -6.29 3.02
CA TRP A 188 -17.80 -5.71 1.98
C TRP A 188 -18.42 -5.76 0.58
N GLU A 189 -19.28 -6.74 0.32
CA GLU A 189 -20.04 -6.90 -0.93
C GLU A 189 -21.14 -5.85 -1.14
N ASP A 190 -21.63 -5.21 -0.08
CA ASP A 190 -22.67 -4.18 -0.16
C ASP A 190 -22.09 -2.80 -0.57
N TYR A 191 -20.77 -2.66 -0.54
CA TYR A 191 -20.08 -1.43 -0.90
C TYR A 191 -19.84 -1.33 -2.41
N THR A 192 -20.02 -0.12 -2.93
CA THR A 192 -19.57 0.27 -4.26
C THR A 192 -18.49 1.34 -4.14
N PHE A 193 -17.59 1.37 -5.12
CA PHE A 193 -16.61 2.46 -5.19
C PHE A 193 -17.33 3.75 -5.58
N ASP A 194 -17.17 4.80 -4.78
CA ASP A 194 -17.76 6.11 -5.02
C ASP A 194 -16.75 7.06 -5.69
N HIS A 195 -15.73 7.50 -4.96
CA HIS A 195 -14.72 8.42 -5.48
C HIS A 195 -13.33 8.22 -4.86
N THR A 196 -12.35 8.88 -5.46
CA THR A 196 -11.02 9.14 -4.91
C THR A 196 -10.78 10.63 -4.91
N TRP A 197 -9.95 11.10 -4.00
CA TRP A 197 -9.42 12.46 -4.01
C TRP A 197 -7.94 12.39 -3.63
N GLU A 198 -7.17 13.35 -4.12
CA GLU A 198 -5.73 13.42 -3.91
C GLU A 198 -5.34 14.86 -3.57
N GLN A 199 -4.31 15.00 -2.74
CA GLN A 199 -3.72 16.28 -2.39
C GLN A 199 -2.21 16.12 -2.27
N GLU A 200 -1.48 17.02 -2.90
CA GLU A 200 -0.02 17.12 -2.77
C GLU A 200 0.33 18.06 -1.62
N GLY A 201 1.40 17.73 -0.89
CA GLY A 201 1.91 18.56 0.20
C GLY A 201 3.41 18.37 0.44
N ASP A 202 4.05 19.46 0.87
CA ASP A 202 5.50 19.52 1.08
C ASP A 202 5.89 19.06 2.49
N TYR A 203 5.73 17.78 2.77
CA TYR A 203 6.12 17.17 4.03
C TYR A 203 6.67 15.76 3.84
N ASN A 204 7.43 15.27 4.82
CA ASN A 204 7.92 13.91 4.81
C ASN A 204 6.78 12.92 5.09
N TRP A 205 6.76 11.76 4.41
CA TRP A 205 5.74 10.72 4.61
C TRP A 205 5.57 10.29 6.08
N LYS A 206 6.67 10.29 6.85
CA LYS A 206 6.65 9.95 8.28
C LYS A 206 5.85 10.95 9.11
N ILE A 207 5.72 12.20 8.67
CA ILE A 207 4.91 13.20 9.38
C ILE A 207 3.42 12.87 9.27
N LEU A 208 2.95 12.34 8.14
CA LEU A 208 1.57 11.85 8.03
C LEU A 208 1.33 10.65 8.94
N ALA A 209 2.30 9.71 8.97
CA ALA A 209 2.25 8.56 9.87
C ALA A 209 2.20 9.03 11.34
N ASP A 210 3.12 9.90 11.74
CA ASP A 210 3.21 10.44 13.10
C ASP A 210 1.91 11.16 13.50
N ASN A 211 1.33 11.97 12.60
CA ASN A 211 0.09 12.71 12.86
C ASN A 211 -1.15 11.80 12.92
N TYR A 212 -1.25 10.79 12.06
CA TYR A 212 -2.41 9.89 12.05
C TYR A 212 -2.46 9.03 13.32
N ASN A 213 -1.30 8.57 13.80
CA ASN A 213 -1.18 7.56 14.86
C ASN A 213 -1.31 8.10 16.29
N GLU A 214 -1.88 9.30 16.46
CA GLU A 214 -2.18 9.90 17.75
C GLU A 214 -3.43 10.77 17.69
N CYS A 215 -3.99 11.08 18.87
CA CYS A 215 -5.09 12.05 18.98
C CYS A 215 -4.83 13.13 20.04
N TYR A 216 -3.55 13.37 20.34
CA TYR A 216 -3.10 14.45 21.20
C TYR A 216 -3.41 15.81 20.58
N HIS A 217 -3.29 15.96 19.26
CA HIS A 217 -3.65 17.21 18.57
C HIS A 217 -5.17 17.43 18.46
N CYS A 218 -5.98 16.36 18.54
CA CYS A 218 -7.40 16.37 18.21
C CYS A 218 -8.22 17.43 18.96
N ALA A 219 -8.02 17.56 20.27
CA ALA A 219 -8.77 18.53 21.08
C ALA A 219 -8.51 19.99 20.67
N THR A 220 -7.39 20.26 19.99
CA THR A 220 -6.98 21.61 19.59
C THR A 220 -7.39 21.92 18.14
N THR A 221 -7.24 20.96 17.24
CA THR A 221 -7.33 21.20 15.79
C THR A 221 -8.62 20.71 15.14
N HIS A 222 -9.34 19.78 15.79
CA HIS A 222 -10.50 19.11 15.19
C HIS A 222 -11.76 19.37 16.02
N PRO A 223 -12.46 20.50 15.80
CA PRO A 223 -13.64 20.88 16.59
C PRO A 223 -14.78 19.85 16.53
N ASP A 224 -14.84 19.04 15.46
CA ASP A 224 -15.91 18.06 15.23
C ASP A 224 -15.60 16.66 15.80
N ILE A 225 -14.33 16.34 16.12
CA ILE A 225 -13.94 15.00 16.60
C ILE A 225 -14.69 14.56 17.87
N PRO A 226 -14.97 15.42 18.86
CA PRO A 226 -15.73 15.02 20.04
C PRO A 226 -17.15 14.47 19.74
N ALA A 227 -17.69 14.75 18.55
CA ALA A 227 -18.97 14.18 18.10
C ALA A 227 -18.83 12.75 17.53
N LEU A 228 -17.62 12.32 17.19
CA LEU A 228 -17.31 11.04 16.52
C LEU A 228 -16.56 10.06 17.43
N ALA A 229 -15.70 10.54 18.33
CA ALA A 229 -14.88 9.72 19.21
C ALA A 229 -14.88 10.24 20.65
N ASP A 230 -14.74 9.34 21.61
CA ASP A 230 -14.49 9.72 23.01
C ASP A 230 -12.98 9.79 23.26
N LEU A 231 -12.43 10.99 23.21
CA LEU A 231 -11.00 11.22 23.40
C LEU A 231 -10.49 10.81 24.79
N ALA A 232 -11.36 10.68 25.79
CA ALA A 232 -10.96 10.25 27.13
C ALA A 232 -10.66 8.74 27.19
N THR A 233 -11.23 7.97 26.27
CA THR A 233 -11.08 6.51 26.23
C THR A 233 -10.34 6.03 24.99
N TYR A 234 -10.08 6.89 24.01
CA TYR A 234 -9.30 6.60 22.82
C TYR A 234 -8.00 5.85 23.14
N SER A 235 -7.76 4.76 22.41
CA SER A 235 -6.56 3.94 22.57
C SER A 235 -6.00 3.49 21.22
N VAL A 236 -4.69 3.31 21.18
CA VAL A 236 -3.98 2.68 20.06
C VAL A 236 -3.36 1.37 20.51
N ASP A 237 -3.48 0.34 19.68
CA ASP A 237 -2.83 -0.95 19.89
C ASP A 237 -1.94 -1.27 18.68
N THR A 238 -0.64 -1.42 18.92
CA THR A 238 0.33 -1.75 17.87
C THR A 238 0.38 -3.26 17.71
N LYS A 239 0.03 -3.75 16.53
CA LYS A 239 -0.01 -5.18 16.24
C LYS A 239 0.60 -5.47 14.87
N ASP A 240 1.72 -6.19 14.87
CA ASP A 240 2.47 -6.54 13.66
C ASP A 240 2.78 -5.26 12.83
N GLY A 241 2.49 -5.25 11.52
CA GLY A 241 2.61 -4.06 10.66
C GLY A 241 1.48 -3.03 10.79
N GLY A 242 0.53 -3.23 11.71
CA GLY A 242 -0.65 -2.39 11.90
C GLY A 242 -0.68 -1.62 13.22
N ILE A 243 -1.38 -0.48 13.22
CA ILE A 243 -1.78 0.23 14.44
C ILE A 243 -3.31 0.30 14.44
N ILE A 244 -3.92 -0.32 15.44
CA ILE A 244 -5.37 -0.41 15.61
C ILE A 244 -5.82 0.76 16.47
N HIS A 245 -6.66 1.61 15.90
CA HIS A 245 -7.26 2.75 16.59
C HIS A 245 -8.64 2.35 17.11
N ASP A 246 -8.83 2.45 18.41
CA ASP A 246 -10.13 2.30 19.05
C ASP A 246 -10.65 3.67 19.49
N ALA A 247 -11.69 4.13 18.80
CA ALA A 247 -12.37 5.39 19.10
C ALA A 247 -13.33 5.27 20.30
N HIS A 248 -13.57 4.05 20.80
CA HIS A 248 -14.48 3.72 21.89
C HIS A 248 -15.83 4.43 21.74
N SER A 249 -16.48 4.23 20.59
CA SER A 249 -17.77 4.84 20.26
C SER A 249 -18.79 4.60 21.38
N LYS A 250 -19.50 5.65 21.77
CA LYS A 250 -20.49 5.62 22.85
C LYS A 250 -21.70 4.77 22.46
N PRO A 251 -22.44 4.20 23.43
CA PRO A 251 -23.59 3.33 23.14
C PRO A 251 -24.66 3.96 22.23
N ASP A 252 -24.90 5.26 22.35
CA ASP A 252 -25.80 6.03 21.49
C ASP A 252 -25.27 6.19 20.06
N GLN A 253 -23.96 6.41 19.90
CA GLN A 253 -23.30 6.44 18.59
C GLN A 253 -23.37 5.06 17.90
N ILE A 254 -23.10 3.98 18.64
CA ILE A 254 -23.23 2.60 18.15
C ILE A 254 -24.69 2.30 17.75
N ALA A 255 -25.66 2.76 18.55
CA ALA A 255 -27.09 2.60 18.25
C ALA A 255 -27.51 3.40 16.99
N ALA A 256 -26.84 4.51 16.71
CA ALA A 256 -27.00 5.29 15.48
C ALA A 256 -26.24 4.70 14.27
N GLY A 257 -25.55 3.57 14.44
CA GLY A 257 -24.80 2.88 13.38
C GLY A 257 -23.35 3.35 13.23
N LEU A 258 -22.83 4.21 14.11
CA LEU A 258 -21.44 4.65 14.05
C LEU A 258 -20.54 3.64 14.78
N ARG A 259 -19.94 2.72 14.02
CA ARG A 259 -18.95 1.75 14.53
C ARG A 259 -17.61 1.95 13.86
N ILE A 260 -16.89 2.99 14.29
CA ILE A 260 -15.65 3.41 13.67
C ILE A 260 -14.53 2.40 13.98
N ALA A 261 -14.06 1.72 12.93
CA ALA A 261 -12.93 0.81 12.97
C ALA A 261 -11.81 1.36 12.08
N SER A 262 -10.88 2.08 12.71
CA SER A 262 -9.72 2.68 12.06
C SER A 262 -8.46 1.82 12.25
N THR A 263 -7.76 1.48 11.16
CA THR A 263 -6.47 0.78 11.19
C THR A 263 -5.45 1.56 10.36
N TYR A 264 -4.29 1.84 10.92
CA TYR A 264 -3.12 2.25 10.16
C TYR A 264 -2.33 1.02 9.73
N TYR A 265 -1.85 1.01 8.50
CA TYR A 265 -1.02 -0.01 7.91
C TYR A 265 0.31 0.61 7.51
N PHE A 266 1.39 0.16 8.15
CA PHE A 266 2.72 0.61 7.83
C PHE A 266 3.07 0.23 6.38
N PRO A 267 3.69 1.12 5.59
CA PRO A 267 4.29 2.38 6.01
C PRO A 267 3.44 3.64 5.82
N ASN A 268 2.31 3.61 5.11
CA ASN A 268 1.71 4.87 4.64
C ASN A 268 0.22 4.83 4.36
N ALA A 269 -0.51 3.81 4.82
CA ALA A 269 -1.93 3.67 4.54
C ALA A 269 -2.74 3.63 5.83
N SER A 270 -3.97 4.10 5.76
CA SER A 270 -4.96 3.91 6.82
C SER A 270 -6.30 3.57 6.20
N MET A 271 -7.06 2.70 6.86
CA MET A 271 -8.43 2.39 6.52
C MET A 271 -9.32 2.73 7.70
N THR A 272 -10.44 3.40 7.42
CA THR A 272 -11.53 3.56 8.36
C THR A 272 -12.77 2.92 7.77
N VAL A 273 -13.43 2.06 8.55
CA VAL A 273 -14.76 1.54 8.25
C VAL A 273 -15.70 2.03 9.35
N SER A 274 -16.94 2.36 9.00
CA SER A 274 -17.98 2.73 9.96
C SER A 274 -19.31 2.10 9.60
#